data_AF-A0AAD5RJM7-F1
#
_entry.id   AF-A0AAD5RJM7-F1
#
_cell.length_a   1.000
_cell.length_b   1.000
_cell.length_c   1.000
_cell.angle_alpha   90.00
_cell.angle_beta   90.00
_cell.angle_gamma   90.00
#
_symmetry.space_group_name_H-M   'P 1'
#
loop_
_entity.id
_entity.type
_entity.pdbx_description
1 polymer ?
#
loop_
_entity_poly.entity_id
_entity_poly.type
_entity_poly.pdbx_seq_one_letter_code
_entity_poly.pdbx_strand_id
1 'polypeptide(L)'
;MKFVFSVALAALATTSPIAPATSEIVALAARNEIAKRDITENEYRVYGCRPVIFFFARGSTEIGNMGTVVGLGVCDGLKSAYGSSKVACQIVVGGYSQGAALTHRAVEGRSSSVKNKVVGAVTFGDTQNL
;
A
#
# COMPACT_ATOMS: atom_id res chain seq x y z
N MET A 1 0.96 67.56 -33.88
CA MET A 1 -0.20 66.87 -33.28
C MET A 1 0.36 66.06 -32.11
N LYS A 2 0.20 66.46 -30.83
CA LYS A 2 -0.95 66.16 -29.93
C LYS A 2 -1.30 64.67 -30.06
N PHE A 3 -1.12 63.78 -29.07
CA PHE A 3 -1.59 63.83 -27.68
C PHE A 3 -0.76 62.93 -26.74
N VAL A 4 -0.59 63.37 -25.50
CA VAL A 4 -0.23 62.58 -24.32
C VAL A 4 -1.53 62.19 -23.61
N PHE A 5 -1.71 60.94 -23.18
CA PHE A 5 -2.48 60.57 -21.98
C PHE A 5 -2.06 59.20 -21.47
N SER A 6 -1.42 59.20 -20.30
CA SER A 6 -1.16 58.06 -19.42
C SER A 6 -2.45 57.62 -18.72
N VAL A 7 -2.69 56.31 -18.58
CA VAL A 7 -3.13 55.67 -17.32
C VAL A 7 -2.66 54.21 -17.35
N ALA A 8 -1.66 53.90 -16.52
CA ALA A 8 -1.39 52.55 -16.07
C ALA A 8 -2.35 52.25 -14.91
N LEU A 9 -3.07 51.13 -14.97
CA LEU A 9 -3.70 50.52 -13.80
C LEU A 9 -3.60 49.00 -13.90
N ALA A 10 -2.53 48.47 -13.31
CA ALA A 10 -2.39 47.05 -13.00
C ALA A 10 -3.33 46.73 -11.84
N ALA A 11 -4.42 46.01 -12.10
CA ALA A 11 -5.25 45.45 -11.04
C ALA A 11 -4.64 44.10 -10.60
N LEU A 12 -3.87 44.12 -9.52
CA LEU A 12 -3.58 42.91 -8.74
C LEU A 12 -4.89 42.47 -8.07
N ALA A 13 -5.53 41.44 -8.60
CA ALA A 13 -6.58 40.73 -7.88
C ALA A 13 -5.92 39.84 -6.81
N THR A 14 -5.57 40.43 -5.67
CA THR A 14 -5.17 39.68 -4.46
C THR A 14 -6.34 39.56 -3.51
N THR A 15 -7.12 38.50 -3.60
CA THR A 15 -8.02 38.00 -2.54
C THR A 15 -8.40 36.56 -2.90
N SER A 16 -8.34 35.50 -2.11
CA SER A 16 -7.83 35.11 -0.78
C SER A 16 -8.01 33.58 -0.78
N PRO A 17 -7.16 32.74 -0.17
CA PRO A 17 -7.49 31.33 -0.03
C PRO A 17 -8.64 31.22 0.98
N ILE A 18 -9.81 30.79 0.53
CA ILE A 18 -10.87 30.33 1.43
C ILE A 18 -10.35 29.03 2.07
N ALA A 19 -9.95 29.11 3.34
CA ALA A 19 -9.68 27.94 4.18
C ALA A 19 -11.01 27.20 4.48
N PRO A 20 -10.96 25.91 4.83
CA PRO A 20 -11.82 24.87 4.27
C PRO A 20 -13.20 24.79 4.94
N ALA A 21 -14.23 24.61 4.13
CA ALA A 21 -15.51 24.10 4.60
C ALA A 21 -15.36 22.63 4.98
N THR A 22 -15.50 22.38 6.28
CA THR A 22 -16.08 21.21 6.95
C THR A 22 -15.46 19.82 6.69
N SER A 23 -15.09 19.20 7.81
CA SER A 23 -14.50 17.87 8.02
C SER A 23 -15.31 16.66 7.53
N GLU A 24 -16.24 16.83 6.59
CA GLU A 24 -17.03 15.73 6.02
C GLU A 24 -16.79 15.50 4.52
N ILE A 25 -16.17 16.46 3.80
CA ILE A 25 -15.96 16.33 2.34
C ILE A 25 -14.59 15.66 2.02
N VAL A 26 -13.63 15.66 2.94
CA VAL A 26 -12.34 14.95 2.77
C VAL A 26 -12.50 13.43 2.92
N ALA A 27 -13.53 12.95 3.62
CA ALA A 27 -13.80 11.52 3.77
C ALA A 27 -14.41 10.89 2.50
N LEU A 28 -15.06 11.67 1.63
CA LEU A 28 -15.71 11.15 0.42
C LEU A 28 -14.72 11.05 -0.76
N ALA A 29 -13.73 11.93 -0.84
CA ALA A 29 -12.61 11.79 -1.78
C ALA A 29 -11.78 10.52 -1.50
N ALA A 30 -11.66 10.12 -0.23
CA ALA A 30 -11.05 8.83 0.14
C ALA A 30 -11.90 7.61 -0.24
N ARG A 31 -13.21 7.77 -0.50
CA ARG A 31 -14.09 6.66 -0.94
C ARG A 31 -14.05 6.41 -2.45
N ASN A 32 -13.72 7.42 -3.26
CA ASN A 32 -13.54 7.20 -4.71
C ASN A 32 -12.19 6.53 -5.05
N GLU A 33 -11.27 6.39 -4.08
CA GLU A 33 -10.09 5.53 -4.17
C GLU A 33 -10.40 4.03 -3.93
N ILE A 34 -11.68 3.63 -3.84
CA ILE A 34 -12.07 2.23 -4.05
C ILE A 34 -11.73 1.79 -5.50
N ALA A 35 -11.54 2.76 -6.41
CA ALA A 35 -11.24 2.55 -7.81
C ALA A 35 -9.73 2.45 -8.15
N LYS A 36 -8.86 2.00 -7.24
CA LYS A 36 -7.60 1.32 -7.63
C LYS A 36 -6.95 0.58 -6.46
N ARG A 37 -7.65 -0.38 -5.85
CA ARG A 37 -6.97 -1.37 -5.00
C ARG A 37 -6.03 -2.17 -5.90
N ASP A 38 -4.76 -1.76 -5.94
CA ASP A 38 -3.76 -2.47 -6.73
C ASP A 38 -3.53 -3.83 -6.08
N ILE A 39 -4.15 -4.86 -6.66
CA ILE A 39 -3.97 -6.28 -6.31
C ILE A 39 -2.52 -6.76 -6.56
N THR A 40 -1.68 -5.86 -7.07
CA THR A 40 -0.26 -6.05 -7.33
C THR A 40 0.58 -5.09 -6.49
N GLU A 41 1.26 -5.62 -5.48
CA GLU A 41 2.18 -4.85 -4.63
C GLU A 41 3.64 -5.28 -4.89
N ASN A 42 4.49 -4.32 -5.25
CA ASN A 42 5.92 -4.54 -5.51
C ASN A 42 6.81 -3.56 -4.75
N GLU A 43 6.36 -3.11 -3.58
CA GLU A 43 7.00 -2.00 -2.86
C GLU A 43 8.43 -2.34 -2.42
N TYR A 44 8.70 -3.59 -2.05
CA TYR A 44 10.07 -3.99 -1.71
C TYR A 44 10.99 -3.96 -2.93
N ARG A 45 10.51 -4.38 -4.10
CA ARG A 45 11.29 -4.33 -5.34
C ARG A 45 11.54 -2.90 -5.84
N VAL A 46 10.56 -2.01 -5.66
CA VAL A 46 10.64 -0.64 -6.16
C VAL A 46 11.37 0.28 -5.19
N TYR A 47 11.08 0.17 -3.89
CA TYR A 47 11.57 1.09 -2.86
C TYR A 47 12.62 0.49 -1.92
N GLY A 48 12.89 -0.82 -2.02
CA GLY A 48 13.86 -1.50 -1.18
C GLY A 48 13.39 -1.72 0.26
N CYS A 49 14.33 -1.71 1.20
CA CYS A 49 14.08 -2.02 2.59
C CYS A 49 13.15 -1.01 3.27
N ARG A 50 12.16 -1.52 4.00
CA ARG A 50 11.35 -0.78 4.97
C ARG A 50 11.49 -1.45 6.34
N PRO A 51 11.19 -0.75 7.45
CA PRO A 51 11.19 -1.35 8.78
C PRO A 51 10.38 -2.63 8.89
N VAL A 52 9.24 -2.70 8.21
CA VAL A 52 8.41 -3.91 8.10
C VAL A 52 8.32 -4.29 6.63
N ILE A 53 8.65 -5.53 6.31
CA ILE A 53 8.46 -6.09 4.97
C ILE A 53 7.44 -7.21 5.09
N PHE A 54 6.29 -7.00 4.48
CA PHE A 54 5.24 -8.00 4.40
C PHE A 54 5.37 -8.74 3.09
N PHE A 55 5.82 -9.98 3.18
CA PHE A 55 5.83 -10.89 2.06
C PHE A 55 4.53 -11.73 2.15
N PHE A 56 3.78 -11.90 1.06
CA PHE A 56 2.54 -12.69 1.01
C PHE A 56 2.42 -13.60 -0.24
N ALA A 57 1.83 -14.78 -0.10
CA ALA A 57 1.54 -15.74 -1.15
C ALA A 57 0.02 -15.93 -1.22
N ARG A 58 -0.59 -15.43 -2.29
CA ARG A 58 -2.03 -15.52 -2.48
C ARG A 58 -2.51 -16.97 -2.67
N GLY A 59 -3.82 -17.16 -2.53
CA GLY A 59 -4.48 -18.43 -2.77
C GLY A 59 -4.60 -18.79 -4.25
N SER A 60 -4.94 -20.05 -4.50
CA SER A 60 -5.23 -20.56 -5.83
C SER A 60 -6.28 -19.68 -6.52
N THR A 61 -6.13 -19.49 -7.83
CA THR A 61 -7.04 -18.74 -8.72
C THR A 61 -7.24 -17.26 -8.39
N GLU A 62 -6.62 -16.72 -7.33
CA GLU A 62 -6.63 -15.28 -7.11
C GLU A 62 -5.86 -14.55 -8.23
N ILE A 63 -6.25 -13.32 -8.51
CA ILE A 63 -5.60 -12.43 -9.49
C ILE A 63 -4.56 -11.54 -8.79
N GLY A 64 -3.63 -10.95 -9.56
CA GLY A 64 -2.56 -10.12 -9.01
C GLY A 64 -1.54 -10.93 -8.22
N ASN A 65 -0.71 -10.27 -7.40
CA ASN A 65 0.26 -10.97 -6.55
C ASN A 65 -0.15 -11.02 -5.07
N MET A 66 -1.00 -10.11 -4.62
CA MET A 66 -1.55 -10.07 -3.27
C MET A 66 -2.88 -10.82 -3.14
N GLY A 67 -3.54 -11.11 -4.26
CA GLY A 67 -4.91 -11.61 -4.27
C GLY A 67 -5.95 -10.53 -3.96
N THR A 68 -7.21 -10.93 -3.87
CA THR A 68 -8.34 -10.01 -3.61
C THR A 68 -8.93 -10.20 -2.21
N VAL A 69 -8.61 -11.31 -1.54
CA VAL A 69 -9.22 -11.68 -0.25
C VAL A 69 -8.34 -11.30 0.93
N VAL A 70 -7.19 -11.98 1.10
CA VAL A 70 -6.40 -11.88 2.33
C VAL A 70 -5.26 -10.86 2.21
N GLY A 71 -4.45 -10.95 1.15
CA GLY A 71 -3.18 -10.23 1.09
C GLY A 71 -3.33 -8.71 1.14
N LEU A 72 -4.31 -8.15 0.43
CA LEU A 72 -4.58 -6.72 0.47
C LEU A 72 -5.04 -6.25 1.85
N GLY A 73 -6.00 -6.94 2.47
CA GLY A 73 -6.51 -6.55 3.79
C GLY A 73 -5.43 -6.57 4.87
N VAL A 74 -4.53 -7.56 4.82
CA VAL A 74 -3.39 -7.64 5.74
C VAL A 74 -2.38 -6.53 5.46
N CYS A 75 -2.05 -6.26 4.19
CA CYS A 75 -1.16 -5.17 3.81
C CYS A 75 -1.70 -3.81 4.27
N ASP A 76 -2.98 -3.53 4.00
CA ASP A 76 -3.67 -2.30 4.41
C ASP A 76 -3.67 -2.15 5.94
N GLY A 77 -3.94 -3.24 6.66
CA GLY A 77 -3.90 -3.27 8.13
C GLY A 77 -2.52 -2.98 8.70
N LEU A 78 -1.45 -3.55 8.11
CA LEU A 78 -0.07 -3.28 8.50
C LEU A 78 0.32 -1.83 8.22
N LYS A 79 -0.03 -1.30 7.04
CA LYS A 79 0.20 0.12 6.69
C LYS A 79 -0.54 1.05 7.64
N SER A 80 -1.77 0.69 8.04
CA SER A 80 -2.54 1.44 9.04
C SER A 80 -1.88 1.41 10.43
N ALA A 81 -1.39 0.25 10.87
CA ALA A 81 -0.78 0.08 12.19
C ALA A 81 0.61 0.72 12.34
N TYR A 82 1.45 0.62 11.30
CA TYR A 82 2.86 1.02 11.36
C TYR A 82 3.17 2.30 10.54
N GLY A 83 2.24 2.75 9.70
CA GLY A 83 2.40 3.85 8.76
C GLY A 83 2.84 3.37 7.38
N SER A 84 2.20 3.90 6.33
CA SER A 84 2.40 3.47 4.93
C SER A 84 3.84 3.63 4.43
N SER A 85 4.62 4.55 5.01
CA SER A 85 6.04 4.71 4.67
C SER A 85 6.97 3.75 5.42
N LYS A 86 6.46 2.91 6.32
CA LYS A 86 7.27 1.96 7.11
C LYS A 86 7.02 0.50 6.73
N VAL A 87 6.04 0.24 5.87
CA VAL A 87 5.68 -1.10 5.42
C VAL A 87 5.94 -1.20 3.92
N ALA A 88 6.58 -2.29 3.49
CA ALA A 88 6.63 -2.69 2.09
C ALA A 88 5.90 -4.01 1.90
N CYS A 89 4.86 -4.01 1.08
CA CYS A 89 4.14 -5.21 0.68
C CYS A 89 4.75 -5.83 -0.58
N GLN A 90 4.94 -7.14 -0.55
CA GLN A 90 5.59 -7.94 -1.59
C GLN A 90 5.13 -9.40 -1.45
N ILE A 91 5.60 -10.27 -2.34
CA ILE A 91 5.33 -11.71 -2.30
C ILE A 91 6.22 -12.42 -1.28
N VAL A 92 5.71 -13.37 -0.48
CA VAL A 92 6.37 -14.60 0.09
C VAL A 92 6.03 -15.11 1.55
N VAL A 93 5.94 -14.37 2.67
CA VAL A 93 6.00 -14.92 4.07
C VAL A 93 4.68 -14.90 4.86
N GLY A 94 3.55 -14.90 4.18
CA GLY A 94 2.25 -15.23 4.71
C GLY A 94 1.46 -15.87 3.59
N GLY A 95 0.55 -16.79 3.87
CA GLY A 95 -0.04 -17.58 2.80
C GLY A 95 -1.51 -17.85 3.00
N TYR A 96 -2.30 -17.76 1.94
CA TYR A 96 -3.69 -18.17 1.95
C TYR A 96 -3.88 -19.45 1.11
N SER A 97 -4.54 -20.47 1.66
CA SER A 97 -4.80 -21.74 0.95
C SER A 97 -3.51 -22.37 0.39
N GLN A 98 -3.40 -22.61 -0.92
CA GLN A 98 -2.18 -23.11 -1.56
C GLN A 98 -0.96 -22.17 -1.33
N GLY A 99 -1.18 -20.87 -1.14
CA GLY A 99 -0.13 -19.92 -0.79
C GLY A 99 0.53 -20.22 0.56
N ALA A 100 -0.21 -20.80 1.51
CA ALA A 100 0.35 -21.23 2.79
C ALA A 100 1.37 -22.37 2.62
N ALA A 101 1.05 -23.37 1.79
CA ALA A 101 2.00 -24.43 1.44
C ALA A 101 3.26 -23.88 0.74
N LEU A 102 3.12 -22.85 -0.09
CA LEU A 102 4.28 -22.17 -0.69
C LEU A 102 5.13 -21.47 0.37
N THR A 103 4.52 -20.79 1.34
CA THR A 103 5.23 -20.16 2.46
C THR A 103 6.01 -21.18 3.28
N HIS A 104 5.41 -22.35 3.58
CA HIS A 104 6.10 -23.49 4.20
C HIS A 104 7.40 -23.85 3.45
N ARG A 105 7.28 -24.17 2.16
CA ARG A 105 8.42 -24.58 1.33
C ARG A 105 9.46 -23.47 1.13
N ALA A 106 9.03 -22.21 1.12
CA ALA A 106 9.94 -21.07 0.99
C ALA A 106 10.86 -20.93 2.20
N VAL A 107 10.39 -21.28 3.40
CA VAL A 107 11.09 -21.05 4.67
C VAL A 107 11.81 -22.29 5.19
N GLU A 108 11.23 -23.49 5.07
CA GLU A 108 11.73 -24.71 5.75
C GLU A 108 13.18 -25.08 5.40
N GLY A 109 13.59 -24.94 4.14
CA GLY A 109 14.95 -25.25 3.68
C GLY A 109 15.98 -24.15 3.89
N ARG A 110 15.63 -23.02 4.52
CA ARG A 110 16.54 -21.87 4.67
C ARG A 110 17.46 -22.00 5.87
N SER A 111 18.62 -21.36 5.78
CA SER A 111 19.58 -21.26 6.88
C SER A 111 18.96 -20.56 8.09
N SER A 112 19.47 -20.87 9.29
CA SER A 112 19.08 -20.18 10.53
C SER A 112 19.26 -18.67 10.42
N SER A 113 20.32 -18.20 9.76
CA SER A 113 20.56 -16.76 9.53
C SER A 113 19.46 -16.06 8.72
N VAL A 114 18.75 -16.77 7.84
CA VAL A 114 17.60 -16.22 7.09
C VAL A 114 16.33 -16.36 7.91
N LYS A 115 16.10 -17.52 8.53
CA LYS A 115 14.93 -17.75 9.39
C LYS A 115 14.85 -16.76 10.55
N ASN A 116 16.00 -16.41 11.15
CA ASN A 116 16.07 -15.45 12.24
C ASN A 116 15.68 -14.00 11.84
N LYS A 117 15.58 -13.70 10.53
CA LYS A 117 15.06 -12.42 10.04
C LYS A 117 13.54 -12.42 9.89
N VAL A 118 12.90 -13.60 9.93
CA VAL A 118 11.45 -13.74 9.88
C VAL A 118 10.92 -13.62 11.31
N VAL A 119 10.36 -12.46 11.64
CA VAL A 119 9.82 -12.18 12.97
C VAL A 119 8.49 -12.89 13.26
N GLY A 120 7.82 -13.37 12.21
CA GLY A 120 6.58 -14.13 12.30
C GLY A 120 6.10 -14.55 10.91
N ALA A 121 5.31 -15.62 10.86
CA ALA A 121 4.61 -16.07 9.67
C ALA A 121 3.15 -16.35 10.05
N VAL A 122 2.22 -15.98 9.17
CA VAL A 122 0.79 -16.20 9.38
C VAL A 122 0.23 -16.90 8.14
N THR A 123 -0.43 -18.03 8.33
CA THR A 123 -1.08 -18.79 7.27
C THR A 123 -2.59 -18.86 7.51
N PHE A 124 -3.36 -18.74 6.43
CA PHE A 124 -4.82 -18.73 6.44
C PHE A 124 -5.32 -19.91 5.60
N GLY A 125 -6.12 -20.80 6.21
CA GLY A 125 -6.57 -22.02 5.52
C GLY A 125 -5.41 -22.89 5.05
N ASP A 126 -4.44 -23.11 5.93
CA ASP A 126 -3.18 -23.78 5.62
C ASP A 126 -3.39 -25.24 5.19
N THR A 127 -3.04 -25.55 3.94
CA THR A 127 -3.22 -26.90 3.38
C THR A 127 -2.18 -27.91 3.86
N GLN A 128 -1.18 -27.48 4.62
CA GLN A 128 -0.21 -28.36 5.29
C GLN A 128 -0.56 -28.67 6.75
N ASN A 129 -1.63 -28.07 7.28
CA ASN A 129 -2.13 -28.33 8.63
C ASN A 129 -3.25 -29.39 8.56
N LEU A 130 -2.90 -30.65 8.82
CA LEU A 130 -3.82 -31.80 8.85
C LEU A 130 -4.48 -31.97 10.22
#